data_AF-A0A0C9YEF5-F1
#
_entry.id   AF-A0A0C9YEF5-F1
#
_cell.length_a   1.000
_cell.length_b   1.000
_cell.length_c   1.000
_cell.angle_alpha   90.00
_cell.angle_beta   90.00
_cell.angle_gamma   90.00
#
_symmetry.space_group_name_H-M   'P 1'
#
loop_
_entity.id
_entity.type
_entity.pdbx_description
1 polymer ?
#
loop_
_entity_poly.entity_id
_entity_poly.type
_entity_poly.pdbx_seq_one_letter_code
_entity_poly.pdbx_strand_id
1 'polypeptide(L)'
;MLGRILLLFSTFAVFHAAFSTYEHLSHLKALERPEGPIPSDIILETLLAMVLGIIGASLNAPKLKEITWASEMRKHKIDEMDSRLGFANYVSRGKILFKSSVGNRKQIE
;
A
#
# COMPACT_ATOMS: atom_id res chain seq x y z
N MET A 1 2.52 -0.70 8.74
CA MET A 1 2.26 -1.99 9.41
C MET A 1 0.93 -1.99 10.15
N LEU A 2 0.70 -1.04 11.06
CA LEU A 2 -0.55 -0.96 11.84
C LEU A 2 -1.84 -0.99 10.99
N GLY A 3 -1.95 -0.17 9.95
CA GLY A 3 -3.14 -0.15 9.07
C GLY A 3 -3.43 -1.51 8.42
N ARG A 4 -2.39 -2.26 8.02
CA ARG A 4 -2.55 -3.61 7.45
C ARG A 4 -3.03 -4.63 8.48
N ILE A 5 -2.53 -4.54 9.71
CA ILE A 5 -2.97 -5.41 10.82
C ILE A 5 -4.45 -5.14 11.13
N LEU A 6 -4.84 -3.87 11.25
CA LEU A 6 -6.24 -3.48 11.45
C LEU A 6 -7.14 -3.95 10.32
N LEU A 7 -6.70 -3.82 9.07
CA LEU A 7 -7.45 -4.35 7.91
C LEU A 7 -7.63 -5.86 7.98
N LEU A 8 -6.60 -6.62 8.37
CA LEU A 8 -6.73 -8.07 8.55
C LEU A 8 -7.73 -8.41 9.65
N PHE A 9 -7.62 -7.77 10.82
CA PHE A 9 -8.58 -7.99 11.91
C PHE A 9 -10.01 -7.61 11.53
N SER A 10 -10.22 -6.46 10.87
CA SER A 10 -11.52 -6.06 10.35
C SER A 10 -12.07 -7.08 9.34
N THR A 11 -11.22 -7.58 8.45
CA THR A 11 -11.62 -8.60 7.47
C THR A 11 -12.13 -9.86 8.17
N PHE A 12 -11.39 -10.38 9.16
CA PHE A 12 -11.84 -11.53 9.95
C PHE A 12 -13.12 -11.25 10.72
N ALA A 13 -13.25 -10.07 11.34
CA ALA A 13 -14.45 -9.68 12.09
C ALA A 13 -15.68 -9.56 11.18
N VAL A 14 -15.53 -9.02 9.96
CA VAL A 14 -16.63 -8.99 8.98
C VAL A 14 -17.04 -10.40 8.56
N PHE A 15 -16.07 -11.29 8.29
CA PHE A 15 -16.39 -12.68 7.97
C PHE A 15 -17.07 -13.41 9.12
N HIS A 16 -16.62 -13.17 10.35
CA HIS A 16 -17.25 -13.72 11.55
C HIS A 16 -18.70 -13.25 11.68
N ALA A 17 -18.95 -11.94 11.61
CA ALA A 17 -20.29 -11.40 11.72
C ALA A 17 -21.21 -11.81 10.55
N ALA A 18 -20.66 -11.96 9.34
CA ALA A 18 -21.38 -12.50 8.19
C ALA A 18 -21.78 -13.97 8.39
N PHE A 19 -20.88 -14.79 8.94
CA PHE A 19 -21.19 -16.17 9.31
C PHE A 19 -22.25 -16.25 10.40
N SER A 20 -22.14 -15.45 11.46
CA SER A 20 -23.15 -15.35 12.53
C SER A 20 -24.53 -14.96 11.99
N THR A 21 -24.57 -14.02 11.04
CA THR A 21 -25.82 -13.63 10.37
C THR A 21 -26.39 -14.80 9.56
N TYR A 22 -25.55 -15.50 8.80
CA TYR A 22 -25.95 -16.66 8.01
C TYR A 22 -26.51 -17.79 8.89
N GLU A 23 -25.84 -18.10 10.00
CA GLU A 23 -26.29 -19.10 10.97
C GLU A 23 -27.64 -18.72 11.58
N HIS A 24 -27.79 -17.47 12.04
CA HIS A 24 -29.05 -16.96 12.60
C HIS A 24 -30.21 -17.06 11.60
N LEU A 25 -30.00 -16.62 10.35
CA LEU A 25 -31.03 -16.71 9.30
C LEU A 25 -31.34 -18.16 8.91
N SER A 26 -30.33 -19.03 8.89
CA SER A 26 -30.52 -20.46 8.61
C SER A 26 -31.37 -21.13 9.70
N HIS A 27 -31.14 -20.78 10.97
CA HIS A 27 -31.96 -21.23 12.09
C HIS A 27 -33.40 -20.72 12.02
N LEU A 28 -33.60 -19.43 11.73
CA LEU A 28 -34.94 -18.86 11.56
C LEU A 28 -35.72 -19.54 10.43
N LYS A 29 -35.03 -19.85 9.32
CA LYS A 29 -35.61 -20.59 8.20
C LYS A 29 -36.01 -22.02 8.59
N ALA A 30 -35.18 -22.71 9.37
CA ALA A 30 -35.49 -24.06 9.87
C ALA A 30 -36.68 -24.08 10.85
N LEU A 31 -36.94 -22.98 11.55
CA LEU A 31 -38.07 -22.80 12.47
C LEU A 31 -39.34 -22.29 11.79
N GLU A 32 -39.37 -22.21 10.46
CA GLU A 32 -40.48 -21.65 9.66
C GLU A 32 -40.86 -20.21 10.07
N ARG A 33 -39.91 -19.45 10.61
CA ARG A 33 -40.08 -18.05 11.06
C ARG A 33 -39.08 -17.12 10.38
N PRO A 34 -39.21 -16.86 9.08
CA PRO A 34 -38.23 -16.09 8.32
C PRO A 34 -38.13 -14.61 8.73
N GLU A 35 -39.17 -14.06 9.37
CA GLU A 35 -39.31 -12.62 9.66
C GLU A 35 -38.67 -12.18 11.00
N GLY A 36 -37.78 -12.98 11.58
CA GLY A 36 -37.15 -12.67 12.87
C GLY A 36 -36.15 -11.52 12.78
N PRO A 37 -36.13 -10.56 13.73
CA PRO A 37 -35.13 -9.51 13.75
C PRO A 37 -33.72 -10.10 13.98
N ILE A 38 -32.71 -9.43 13.42
CA ILE A 38 -31.32 -9.77 13.68
C ILE A 38 -30.94 -9.28 15.09
N PRO A 39 -30.26 -10.09 15.92
CA PRO A 39 -29.78 -9.69 17.23
C PRO A 39 -28.93 -8.43 17.16
N SER A 40 -29.11 -7.53 18.12
CA SER A 40 -28.36 -6.27 18.20
C SER A 40 -26.86 -6.48 18.34
N ASP A 41 -26.42 -7.62 18.88
CA ASP A 41 -25.01 -7.98 19.01
C ASP A 41 -24.32 -8.09 17.64
N ILE A 42 -24.93 -8.82 16.70
CA ILE A 42 -24.41 -8.96 15.32
C ILE A 42 -24.38 -7.58 14.62
N ILE A 43 -25.37 -6.73 14.88
CA ILE A 43 -25.41 -5.36 14.33
C ILE A 43 -24.25 -4.52 14.88
N LEU A 44 -23.97 -4.61 16.18
CA LEU A 44 -22.85 -3.90 16.80
C LEU A 44 -21.50 -4.44 16.32
N GLU A 45 -21.36 -5.77 16.22
CA GLU A 45 -20.15 -6.42 15.72
C GLU A 45 -19.84 -6.00 14.27
N THR A 46 -20.84 -6.05 13.38
CA THR A 46 -20.68 -5.60 11.98
C THR A 46 -20.33 -4.11 11.88
N LEU A 47 -20.96 -3.26 12.69
CA LEU A 47 -20.70 -1.81 12.69
C LEU A 47 -19.29 -1.50 13.23
N LEU A 48 -18.85 -2.19 14.27
CA LEU A 48 -17.48 -2.08 14.79
C LEU A 48 -16.45 -2.58 13.77
N ALA A 49 -16.71 -3.72 13.13
CA ALA A 49 -15.84 -4.28 12.10
C ALA A 49 -15.71 -3.31 10.90
N MET A 50 -16.80 -2.66 10.50
CA MET A 50 -16.82 -1.63 9.46
C MET A 50 -15.98 -0.41 9.85
N VAL A 51 -16.19 0.16 11.04
CA VAL A 51 -15.43 1.33 11.52
C VAL A 51 -13.94 1.01 11.59
N LEU A 52 -13.59 -0.16 12.13
CA LEU A 52 -12.20 -0.60 12.23
C LEU A 52 -11.56 -0.79 10.84
N GLY A 53 -12.33 -1.28 9.87
CA GLY A 53 -11.93 -1.39 8.47
C GLY A 53 -11.66 -0.04 7.81
N ILE A 54 -12.53 0.95 8.03
CA ILE A 54 -12.35 2.32 7.52
C ILE A 54 -11.07 2.94 8.09
N ILE A 55 -10.83 2.77 9.39
CA ILE A 55 -9.62 3.28 10.05
C ILE A 55 -8.38 2.56 9.50
N GLY A 56 -8.42 1.23 9.39
CA GLY A 56 -7.34 0.43 8.82
C GLY A 56 -6.99 0.83 7.38
N ALA A 57 -8.00 1.05 6.54
CA ALA A 57 -7.86 1.49 5.17
C ALA A 57 -7.23 2.88 5.09
N SER A 58 -7.74 3.83 5.87
CA SER A 58 -7.25 5.21 5.94
C SER A 58 -5.78 5.27 6.37
N LEU A 59 -5.38 4.45 7.35
CA LEU A 59 -3.98 4.39 7.82
C LEU A 59 -3.04 3.67 6.85
N ASN A 60 -3.57 2.86 5.93
CA ASN A 60 -2.78 2.18 4.90
C ASN A 60 -2.61 3.05 3.63
N ALA A 61 -3.33 4.17 3.53
CA ALA A 61 -3.21 5.08 2.40
C ALA A 61 -1.79 5.68 2.32
N PRO A 62 -1.22 5.82 1.11
CA PRO A 62 0.06 6.48 0.93
C PRO A 62 -0.04 7.96 1.33
N LYS A 63 1.09 8.53 1.78
CA LYS A 63 1.15 9.96 2.08
C LYS A 63 0.87 10.77 0.82
N LEU A 64 0.16 11.89 1.00
CA LEU A 64 -0.08 12.83 -0.08
C LEU A 64 1.27 13.41 -0.57
N LYS A 65 1.43 13.50 -1.89
CA LYS A 65 2.58 14.15 -2.51
C LYS A 65 2.31 15.65 -2.60
N GLU A 66 3.35 16.46 -2.40
CA GLU A 66 3.24 17.90 -2.63
C GLU A 66 3.06 18.21 -4.12
N ILE A 67 2.19 19.18 -4.40
CA ILE A 67 1.82 19.56 -5.78
C ILE A 67 2.72 20.64 -6.38
N THR A 68 3.50 21.35 -5.56
CA THR A 68 4.24 22.53 -6.04
C THR A 68 5.54 22.11 -6.71
N TRP A 69 5.78 22.67 -7.91
CA TRP A 69 7.01 22.42 -8.65
C TRP A 69 8.26 22.82 -7.87
N ALA A 70 8.20 23.94 -7.15
CA ALA A 70 9.29 24.39 -6.29
C ALA A 70 9.65 23.37 -5.20
N SER A 71 8.66 22.65 -4.64
CA SER A 71 8.93 21.63 -3.62
C SER A 71 9.52 20.35 -4.20
N GLU A 72 9.08 19.97 -5.40
CA GLU A 72 9.70 18.85 -6.10
C GLU A 72 11.14 19.19 -6.51
N MET A 73 11.38 20.39 -7.06
CA MET A 73 12.71 20.83 -7.50
C MET A 73 13.73 20.92 -6.35
N ARG A 74 13.28 21.19 -5.11
CA ARG A 74 14.15 21.15 -3.91
C ARG A 74 14.79 19.78 -3.65
N LYS A 75 14.21 18.69 -4.17
CA LYS A 75 14.73 17.33 -3.99
C LYS A 75 15.85 17.00 -4.99
N HIS A 76 15.96 17.76 -6.07
CA HIS A 76 16.92 17.52 -7.15
C HIS A 76 18.16 18.40 -7.00
N LYS A 77 19.32 17.86 -7.38
CA LYS A 77 20.58 18.60 -7.40
C LYS A 77 20.82 19.26 -8.76
N ILE A 78 21.59 20.34 -8.77
CA ILE A 78 21.97 21.05 -10.01
C ILE A 78 22.65 20.11 -11.01
N ASP A 79 23.55 19.24 -10.55
CA ASP A 79 24.27 18.29 -11.40
C ASP A 79 23.34 17.27 -12.07
N GLU A 80 22.26 16.88 -11.39
CA GLU A 80 21.27 15.95 -11.94
C GLU A 80 20.52 16.59 -13.11
N MET A 81 20.12 17.86 -12.95
CA MET A 81 19.47 18.64 -14.00
C MET A 81 20.42 19.00 -15.14
N ASP A 82 21.69 19.29 -14.83
CA ASP A 82 22.71 19.68 -15.81
C ASP A 82 23.32 18.48 -16.57
N SER A 83 23.10 17.25 -16.10
CA SER A 83 23.55 16.02 -16.76
C SER A 83 23.05 15.87 -18.20
N ARG A 84 21.91 16.50 -18.53
CA ARG A 84 21.32 16.65 -19.88
C ARG A 84 21.57 15.41 -20.76
N LEU A 85 21.13 14.25 -20.30
CA LEU A 85 21.45 12.94 -20.91
C LEU A 85 21.15 12.86 -22.42
N GLY A 86 20.11 13.56 -22.90
CA GLY A 86 19.79 13.65 -24.33
C GLY A 86 20.87 14.35 -25.18
N PHE A 87 21.79 15.09 -24.55
CA PHE A 87 22.93 15.77 -25.15
C PHE A 87 24.26 15.28 -24.54
N ALA A 88 24.28 14.08 -23.96
CA ALA A 88 25.49 13.54 -23.33
C ALA A 88 26.64 13.46 -24.34
N ASN A 89 27.77 14.10 -24.00
CA ASN A 89 28.97 14.05 -24.81
C ASN A 89 29.86 12.86 -24.37
N TYR A 90 30.04 11.90 -25.28
CA TYR A 90 30.88 10.72 -25.04
C TYR A 90 32.38 10.96 -25.31
N VAL A 91 32.74 12.13 -25.86
CA VAL A 91 34.12 12.56 -26.05
C VAL A 91 34.55 13.34 -24.81
N SER A 92 34.83 12.62 -23.73
CA SER A 92 35.29 13.19 -22.46
C SER A 92 36.63 12.60 -22.02
N ARG A 93 37.34 13.31 -21.14
CA ARG A 93 38.61 12.86 -20.55
C ARG A 93 38.47 11.57 -19.73
N GLY A 94 37.25 11.22 -19.31
CA GLY A 94 36.95 9.98 -18.62
C GLY A 94 37.39 8.74 -19.41
N LYS A 95 37.33 8.78 -20.75
CA LYS A 95 37.79 7.67 -21.60
C LYS A 95 39.27 7.33 -21.40
N ILE A 96 40.12 8.32 -21.12
CA ILE A 96 41.56 8.13 -20.93
C ILE A 96 41.84 7.76 -19.47
N LEU A 97 41.20 8.47 -18.54
CA LEU A 97 41.40 8.30 -17.10
C LEU A 97 40.93 6.93 -16.58
N PHE A 98 39.84 6.39 -17.13
CA PHE A 98 39.28 5.10 -16.69
C PHE A 98 39.70 3.90 -17.57
N LYS A 99 40.53 4.11 -18.61
CA LYS A 99 41.01 3.04 -19.51
C LYS A 99 41.87 1.99 -18.80
N SER A 100 42.75 2.41 -17.88
CA SER A 100 43.66 1.48 -17.18
C SER A 100 42.95 0.67 -16.08
N SER A 101 41.89 1.21 -15.48
CA SER A 101 41.12 0.56 -14.40
C SER A 101 40.26 -0.62 -14.90
N VAL A 102 39.77 -0.55 -16.14
CA VAL A 102 38.98 -1.65 -16.76
C VAL A 102 39.87 -2.74 -17.35
N GLY A 103 41.06 -2.37 -17.87
CA GLY A 103 42.02 -3.34 -18.43
C GLY A 103 42.52 -4.36 -17.41
N ASN A 104 42.76 -3.94 -16.16
CA ASN A 104 43.23 -4.83 -15.08
C ASN A 104 42.14 -5.78 -14.55
N ARG A 105 40.86 -5.51 -14.78
CA ARG A 105 39.77 -6.34 -14.25
C ARG A 105 39.42 -7.54 -15.15
N LYS A 106 39.84 -7.51 -16.41
CA LYS A 106 39.66 -8.61 -17.38
C LYS A 106 40.80 -9.62 -17.43
N GLN A 107 41.89 -9.41 -16.67
CA GLN A 107 43.03 -10.34 -16.63
C GLN A 107 43.01 -11.28 -15.41
N ILE A 108 41.92 -11.26 -14.62
CA ILE A 108 41.79 -12.06 -13.39
C ILE A 108 40.67 -13.12 -13.51
N GLU A 109 40.05 -13.26 -14.68
CA GLU A 109 39.14 -14.37 -15.01
C GLU A 109 39.73 -15.26 -16.10
#